data_AF-A0A933Z9M8-F1
#
_entry.id   AF-A0A933Z9M8-F1
#
_cell.length_a   1.000
_cell.length_b   1.000
_cell.length_c   1.000
_cell.angle_alpha   90.00
_cell.angle_beta   90.00
_cell.angle_gamma   90.00
#
_symmetry.space_group_name_H-M   'P 1'
#
loop_
_entity.id
_entity.type
_entity.pdbx_description
1 polymer ?
#
loop_
_entity_poly.entity_id
_entity_poly.type
_entity_poly.pdbx_seq_one_letter_code
_entity_poly.pdbx_strand_id
1 'polypeptide(L)'
;MTTPDTAPKIAVPRARVEGAFTALAAGDALGWPQEFLSRKQRVQPTPAFRDWQRRSGGRFQPHTEIIRAGEYSDDTQLTLAVARSRLAAGTSWWAHFTRNELPLWMLYERGGGGATKRAALSWLRGIAPWKQSEGPAVARYFEAGGNGVAMRVIPHAIFHAEAHEPTALLRDVVVDGTATHGHPRALVGAAAYAYAAWWLLRAQHTVGFGELLTALLDSSSTWGSVPSSAKTEWFDAANSSLRDYEKLWAAVVDETRQLLLLAQRGLEEGALADDEDVLNRMGAFSKEKGSGTVSAAAAIYLAARHAAQPVQGVLRAAFALGSDTDTIAAMTGGLVGALGGSDWLPPEWSAVQDLQYLRQIANKVAARATPEGAPPEHPPVTTKALDHILDSLVGGHQGDLDFGGARQARVVDFYRPTPSTASINVAGWQLATSDGQTLYVTKVSKKSKEEMTQTAPQRRPSEPPTNQPATHYEDRLEARAGGIKLTVANLATSTAFYEGLGLVAVKKTRRFVSFGAVSLVEAQTAVELSRGAVTDEKPNRRNRVELHVSSIEGAHRRLAEGGRQVQPIIDSSWGEPSFHVLDPDGNLVEIIEKRPSKESAWRR
;
A
#
# COMPACT_ATOMS: atom_id res chain seq x y z
N MET A 1 13.12 44.66 11.23
CA MET A 1 13.54 44.17 9.91
C MET A 1 14.74 43.27 10.11
N THR A 2 14.50 41.99 10.39
CA THR A 2 15.51 40.93 10.37
C THR A 2 15.42 40.28 9.00
N THR A 3 16.56 40.15 8.35
CA THR A 3 16.75 39.61 6.99
C THR A 3 16.07 38.24 6.82
N PRO A 4 15.41 37.96 5.68
CA PRO A 4 14.90 36.64 5.39
C PRO A 4 16.06 35.67 5.16
N ASP A 5 15.91 34.51 5.79
CA ASP A 5 16.65 33.25 5.66
C ASP A 5 17.37 33.08 4.30
N THR A 6 18.69 33.20 4.29
CA THR A 6 19.57 33.05 3.12
C THR A 6 20.14 31.64 2.96
N ALA A 7 19.66 30.67 3.74
CA ALA A 7 20.06 29.27 3.56
C ALA A 7 19.53 28.71 2.22
N PRO A 8 20.35 27.98 1.44
CA PRO A 8 19.90 27.38 0.19
C PRO A 8 18.76 26.39 0.46
N LYS A 9 17.64 26.55 -0.26
CA LYS A 9 16.49 25.63 -0.18
C LYS A 9 16.91 24.23 -0.64
N ILE A 10 16.57 23.21 0.15
CA ILE A 10 16.81 21.81 -0.23
C ILE A 10 15.72 21.40 -1.22
N ALA A 11 16.07 21.28 -2.50
CA ALA A 11 15.14 20.80 -3.51
C ALA A 11 14.79 19.33 -3.26
N VAL A 12 13.49 19.03 -3.19
CA VAL A 12 13.00 17.65 -3.08
C VAL A 12 12.74 17.09 -4.47
N PRO A 13 13.38 15.98 -4.86
CA PRO A 13 13.10 15.31 -6.12
C PRO A 13 11.63 14.92 -6.25
N ARG A 14 11.00 15.30 -7.37
CA ARG A 14 9.60 14.92 -7.70
C ARG A 14 9.39 13.41 -7.64
N ALA A 15 10.38 12.63 -8.07
CA ALA A 15 10.35 11.17 -8.01
C ALA A 15 10.18 10.63 -6.57
N ARG A 16 10.75 11.29 -5.54
CA ARG A 16 10.55 10.93 -4.13
C ARG A 16 9.13 11.16 -3.66
N VAL A 17 8.51 12.24 -4.13
CA VAL A 17 7.10 12.52 -3.82
C VAL A 17 6.18 11.50 -4.51
N GLU A 18 6.40 11.22 -5.80
CA GLU A 18 5.66 10.17 -6.52
C GLU A 18 5.85 8.78 -5.87
N GLY A 19 7.08 8.46 -5.49
CA GLY A 19 7.44 7.25 -4.76
C GLY A 19 6.69 7.13 -3.44
N ALA A 20 6.68 8.19 -2.64
CA ALA A 20 5.97 8.22 -1.35
C ALA A 20 4.47 7.92 -1.50
N PHE A 21 3.78 8.57 -2.45
CA PHE A 21 2.35 8.33 -2.68
C PHE A 21 2.06 6.93 -3.24
N THR A 22 2.85 6.48 -4.21
CA THR A 22 2.62 5.21 -4.89
C THR A 22 2.93 4.03 -3.98
N ALA A 23 4.06 4.08 -3.26
CA ALA A 23 4.46 3.03 -2.33
C ALA A 23 3.54 2.97 -1.11
N LEU A 24 3.03 4.12 -0.62
CA LEU A 24 2.01 4.16 0.43
C LEU A 24 0.75 3.44 -0.02
N ALA A 25 0.21 3.79 -1.18
CA ALA A 25 -1.01 3.15 -1.69
C ALA A 25 -0.83 1.66 -1.99
N ALA A 26 0.34 1.26 -2.49
CA ALA A 26 0.65 -0.15 -2.71
C ALA A 26 0.79 -0.93 -1.40
N GLY A 27 1.43 -0.34 -0.38
CA GLY A 27 1.54 -0.92 0.95
C GLY A 27 0.19 -1.14 1.60
N ASP A 28 -0.66 -0.11 1.57
CA ASP A 28 -2.07 -0.16 1.98
C ASP A 28 -2.81 -1.34 1.29
N ALA A 29 -2.86 -1.33 -0.05
CA ALA A 29 -3.58 -2.34 -0.82
C ALA A 29 -3.04 -3.78 -0.66
N LEU A 30 -1.75 -3.96 -0.30
CA LEU A 30 -1.17 -5.26 0.03
C LEU A 30 -1.52 -5.72 1.45
N GLY A 31 -1.52 -4.80 2.41
CA GLY A 31 -1.71 -5.08 3.83
C GLY A 31 -3.19 -5.24 4.21
N TRP A 32 -4.09 -4.54 3.52
CA TRP A 32 -5.52 -4.51 3.87
C TRP A 32 -6.20 -5.89 3.78
N PRO A 33 -5.93 -6.72 2.75
CA PRO A 33 -6.43 -8.10 2.71
C PRO A 33 -5.91 -9.02 3.82
N GLN A 34 -4.88 -8.60 4.59
CA GLN A 34 -4.19 -9.44 5.57
C GLN A 34 -4.65 -9.14 7.01
N GLU A 35 -5.20 -7.95 7.26
CA GLU A 35 -5.57 -7.44 8.59
C GLU A 35 -6.55 -8.38 9.32
N PHE A 36 -7.47 -8.98 8.56
CA PHE A 36 -8.54 -9.85 9.07
C PHE A 36 -8.21 -11.35 8.99
N LEU A 37 -7.03 -11.73 8.51
CA LEU A 37 -6.65 -13.14 8.42
C LEU A 37 -6.17 -13.67 9.77
N SER A 38 -6.61 -14.89 10.09
CA SER A 38 -6.02 -15.64 11.20
C SER A 38 -4.64 -16.19 10.82
N ARG A 39 -3.81 -16.51 11.83
CA ARG A 39 -2.50 -17.16 11.61
C ARG A 39 -2.59 -18.47 10.82
N LYS A 40 -3.73 -19.18 10.85
CA LYS A 40 -3.97 -20.41 10.07
C LYS A 40 -4.18 -20.14 8.57
N GLN A 41 -4.56 -18.92 8.21
CA GLN A 41 -4.77 -18.47 6.84
C GLN A 41 -3.52 -17.77 6.28
N ARG A 42 -2.35 -17.94 6.92
CA ARG A 42 -1.10 -17.29 6.51
C ARG A 42 -0.77 -17.66 5.08
N VAL A 43 -0.71 -16.64 4.23
CA VAL A 43 -0.21 -16.72 2.87
C VAL A 43 1.25 -16.32 2.83
N GLN A 44 1.98 -16.83 1.84
CA GLN A 44 3.37 -16.41 1.63
C GLN A 44 3.40 -14.94 1.17
N PRO A 45 4.31 -14.10 1.70
CA PRO A 45 4.48 -12.74 1.23
C PRO A 45 4.73 -12.69 -0.27
N THR A 46 3.98 -11.85 -0.98
CA THR A 46 4.07 -11.67 -2.43
C THR A 46 3.81 -10.21 -2.79
N PRO A 47 4.50 -9.65 -3.80
CA PRO A 47 4.23 -8.30 -4.29
C PRO A 47 2.91 -8.21 -5.07
N ALA A 48 2.26 -9.33 -5.40
CA ALA A 48 1.00 -9.31 -6.14
C ALA A 48 -0.20 -8.95 -5.26
N PHE A 49 -1.04 -8.05 -5.76
CA PHE A 49 -2.35 -7.79 -5.18
C PHE A 49 -3.32 -8.95 -5.43
N ARG A 50 -4.39 -9.02 -4.62
CA ARG A 50 -5.45 -10.03 -4.77
C ARG A 50 -6.83 -9.45 -4.51
N ASP A 51 -7.82 -10.02 -5.17
CA ASP A 51 -9.22 -9.84 -4.79
C ASP A 51 -9.46 -10.50 -3.42
N TRP A 52 -10.33 -9.90 -2.61
CA TRP A 52 -10.75 -10.48 -1.35
C TRP A 52 -12.15 -10.01 -0.96
N GLN A 53 -12.79 -10.74 -0.05
CA GLN A 53 -14.11 -10.41 0.45
C GLN A 53 -13.98 -9.67 1.78
N ARG A 54 -14.52 -8.45 1.81
CA ARG A 54 -14.59 -7.64 3.03
C ARG A 54 -15.99 -7.70 3.60
N ARG A 55 -16.07 -7.93 4.91
CA ARG A 55 -17.32 -7.77 5.66
C ARG A 55 -17.44 -6.33 6.15
N SER A 56 -18.54 -5.70 5.77
CA SER A 56 -18.84 -4.29 5.97
C SER A 56 -20.18 -4.12 6.70
N GLY A 57 -20.43 -2.92 7.20
CA GLY A 57 -21.67 -2.58 7.91
C GLY A 57 -21.65 -2.90 9.41
N GLY A 58 -22.49 -2.17 10.17
CA GLY A 58 -22.62 -2.33 11.61
C GLY A 58 -23.37 -3.61 12.02
N ARG A 59 -23.53 -3.82 13.34
CA ARG A 59 -24.22 -4.98 13.93
C ARG A 59 -25.60 -5.27 13.29
N PHE A 60 -26.30 -4.25 12.83
CA PHE A 60 -27.66 -4.34 12.31
C PHE A 60 -27.77 -4.31 10.78
N GLN A 61 -26.66 -4.08 10.06
CA GLN A 61 -26.61 -3.95 8.60
C GLN A 61 -25.38 -4.66 7.97
N PRO A 62 -25.03 -5.90 8.38
CA PRO A 62 -23.85 -6.57 7.84
C PRO A 62 -24.04 -6.95 6.38
N HIS A 63 -23.03 -6.69 5.57
CA HIS A 63 -22.96 -7.06 4.16
C HIS A 63 -21.52 -7.36 3.75
N THR A 64 -21.34 -8.00 2.61
CA THR A 64 -20.04 -8.37 2.07
C THR A 64 -19.84 -7.72 0.71
N GLU A 65 -18.71 -7.05 0.54
CA GLU A 65 -18.25 -6.51 -0.75
C GLU A 65 -16.99 -7.24 -1.22
N ILE A 66 -16.79 -7.31 -2.53
CA ILE A 66 -15.54 -7.76 -3.13
C ILE A 66 -14.66 -6.52 -3.27
N ILE A 67 -13.50 -6.54 -2.61
CA ILE A 67 -12.44 -5.57 -2.81
C ILE A 67 -11.51 -6.15 -3.88
N ARG A 68 -11.29 -5.40 -4.96
CA ARG A 68 -10.47 -5.83 -6.09
C ARG A 68 -8.98 -5.68 -5.80
N ALA A 69 -8.18 -6.48 -6.50
CA ALA A 69 -6.74 -6.41 -6.46
C ALA A 69 -6.25 -4.96 -6.72
N GLY A 70 -5.50 -4.42 -5.76
CA GLY A 70 -4.91 -3.08 -5.84
C GLY A 70 -5.77 -1.96 -5.24
N GLU A 71 -7.01 -2.24 -4.82
CA GLU A 71 -7.84 -1.25 -4.14
C GLU A 71 -7.33 -0.94 -2.73
N TYR A 72 -7.26 0.36 -2.41
CA TYR A 72 -6.69 0.88 -1.17
C TYR A 72 -7.77 1.19 -0.12
N SER A 73 -7.37 1.25 1.15
CA SER A 73 -8.21 1.50 2.33
C SER A 73 -8.32 3.01 2.68
N ASP A 74 -8.75 3.30 3.91
CA ASP A 74 -8.87 4.64 4.44
C ASP A 74 -7.54 5.36 4.62
N ASP A 75 -6.44 4.63 4.76
CA ASP A 75 -5.07 5.16 4.84
C ASP A 75 -4.75 6.02 3.62
N THR A 76 -4.91 5.45 2.42
CA THR A 76 -4.70 6.17 1.17
C THR A 76 -5.80 7.20 0.93
N GLN A 77 -7.07 6.88 1.21
CA GLN A 77 -8.20 7.82 1.03
C GLN A 77 -8.00 9.11 1.83
N LEU A 78 -7.58 9.00 3.09
CA LEU A 78 -7.39 10.14 3.99
C LEU A 78 -6.07 10.86 3.72
N THR A 79 -5.02 10.16 3.28
CA THR A 79 -3.80 10.80 2.74
C THR A 79 -4.16 11.73 1.57
N LEU A 80 -4.98 11.25 0.64
CA LEU A 80 -5.44 12.03 -0.51
C LEU A 80 -6.36 13.18 -0.10
N ALA A 81 -7.22 13.00 0.91
CA ALA A 81 -8.06 14.06 1.47
C ALA A 81 -7.23 15.22 2.07
N VAL A 82 -6.15 14.90 2.78
CA VAL A 82 -5.22 15.90 3.33
C VAL A 82 -4.47 16.61 2.19
N ALA A 83 -3.97 15.87 1.21
CA ALA A 83 -3.29 16.42 0.04
C ALA A 83 -4.19 17.39 -0.75
N ARG A 84 -5.44 16.99 -1.05
CA ARG A 84 -6.43 17.85 -1.72
C ARG A 84 -6.75 19.10 -0.90
N SER A 85 -6.89 18.98 0.41
CA SER A 85 -7.17 20.15 1.26
C SER A 85 -6.04 21.17 1.27
N ARG A 86 -4.80 20.69 1.27
CA ARG A 86 -3.62 21.55 1.14
C ARG A 86 -3.56 22.25 -0.22
N LEU A 87 -3.83 21.50 -1.29
CA LEU A 87 -3.85 22.06 -2.65
C LEU A 87 -4.99 23.06 -2.84
N ALA A 88 -6.19 22.78 -2.34
CA ALA A 88 -7.37 23.63 -2.55
C ALA A 88 -7.32 24.93 -1.74
N ALA A 89 -6.88 24.87 -0.47
CA ALA A 89 -7.06 25.97 0.47
C ALA A 89 -5.74 26.51 1.07
N GLY A 90 -4.57 26.02 0.65
CA GLY A 90 -3.27 26.58 1.06
C GLY A 90 -3.11 26.58 2.58
N THR A 91 -3.01 27.76 3.20
CA THR A 91 -2.92 27.92 4.66
C THR A 91 -4.24 27.66 5.40
N SER A 92 -5.38 27.76 4.71
CA SER A 92 -6.72 27.46 5.23
C SER A 92 -7.13 25.99 5.07
N TRP A 93 -6.18 25.11 4.70
CA TRP A 93 -6.38 23.68 4.48
C TRP A 93 -7.13 22.96 5.60
N TRP A 94 -6.92 23.35 6.86
CA TRP A 94 -7.55 22.66 7.98
C TRP A 94 -9.06 22.88 8.00
N ALA A 95 -9.52 24.08 7.64
CA ALA A 95 -10.95 24.37 7.51
C ALA A 95 -11.55 23.57 6.35
N HIS A 96 -10.86 23.48 5.20
CA HIS A 96 -11.30 22.67 4.07
C HIS A 96 -11.32 21.17 4.42
N PHE A 97 -10.31 20.66 5.11
CA PHE A 97 -10.24 19.27 5.52
C PHE A 97 -11.41 18.91 6.44
N THR A 98 -11.64 19.72 7.48
CA THR A 98 -12.68 19.46 8.48
C THR A 98 -14.10 19.74 7.97
N ARG A 99 -14.30 20.67 7.04
CA ARG A 99 -15.64 21.04 6.56
C ARG A 99 -16.04 20.37 5.24
N ASN A 100 -15.08 19.84 4.48
CA ASN A 100 -15.34 19.32 3.13
C ASN A 100 -14.84 17.89 2.98
N GLU A 101 -13.52 17.67 2.97
CA GLU A 101 -12.94 16.37 2.62
C GLU A 101 -13.26 15.27 3.65
N LEU A 102 -13.13 15.56 4.95
CA LEU A 102 -13.38 14.58 6.00
C LEU A 102 -14.88 14.23 6.15
N PRO A 103 -15.83 15.19 6.10
CA PRO A 103 -17.25 14.87 6.02
C PRO A 103 -17.65 14.13 4.75
N LEU A 104 -17.13 14.53 3.58
CA LEU A 104 -17.43 13.87 2.30
C LEU A 104 -16.90 12.44 2.25
N TRP A 105 -15.77 12.16 2.90
CA TRP A 105 -15.20 10.82 3.02
C TRP A 105 -16.18 9.80 3.59
N MET A 106 -17.12 10.20 4.46
CA MET A 106 -18.18 9.32 4.98
C MET A 106 -19.11 8.72 3.92
N LEU A 107 -19.08 9.23 2.68
CA LEU A 107 -19.85 8.71 1.57
C LEU A 107 -19.18 7.53 0.86
N TYR A 108 -17.85 7.44 0.91
CA TYR A 108 -17.05 6.48 0.11
C TYR A 108 -15.99 5.72 0.94
N GLU A 109 -16.14 5.74 2.25
CA GLU A 109 -15.21 5.22 3.22
C GLU A 109 -15.00 3.71 3.07
N ARG A 110 -13.74 3.29 2.98
CA ARG A 110 -13.37 1.88 2.90
C ARG A 110 -12.33 1.56 3.95
N GLY A 111 -12.78 0.98 5.06
CA GLY A 111 -11.98 0.89 6.28
C GLY A 111 -12.48 1.91 7.30
N GLY A 112 -11.59 2.55 8.04
CA GLY A 112 -11.87 3.68 8.93
C GLY A 112 -11.97 3.29 10.38
N GLY A 113 -10.96 3.67 11.15
CA GLY A 113 -10.97 3.57 12.62
C GLY A 113 -12.17 4.30 13.24
N GLY A 114 -12.74 3.72 14.30
CA GLY A 114 -13.96 4.26 14.92
C GLY A 114 -13.82 5.70 15.43
N ALA A 115 -12.62 6.12 15.84
CA ALA A 115 -12.34 7.50 16.23
C ALA A 115 -12.47 8.48 15.04
N THR A 116 -11.80 8.17 13.93
CA THR A 116 -11.86 8.95 12.68
C THR A 116 -13.29 9.11 12.19
N LYS A 117 -14.07 8.01 12.11
CA LYS A 117 -15.48 8.06 11.68
C LYS A 117 -16.36 8.91 12.60
N ARG A 118 -16.22 8.77 13.93
CA ARG A 118 -16.98 9.60 14.88
C ARG A 118 -16.66 11.08 14.74
N ALA A 119 -15.38 11.41 14.53
CA ALA A 119 -14.98 12.78 14.32
C ALA A 119 -15.50 13.35 12.99
N ALA A 120 -15.40 12.58 11.90
CA ALA A 120 -15.97 12.95 10.60
C ALA A 120 -17.49 13.21 10.69
N LEU A 121 -18.23 12.36 11.41
CA LEU A 121 -19.66 12.56 11.69
C LEU A 121 -19.95 13.81 12.53
N SER A 122 -19.07 14.16 13.48
CA SER A 122 -19.19 15.40 14.26
C SER A 122 -19.04 16.62 13.34
N TRP A 123 -18.03 16.61 12.48
CA TRP A 123 -17.80 17.67 11.51
C TRP A 123 -18.89 17.80 10.46
N LEU A 124 -19.48 16.68 10.01
CA LEU A 124 -20.64 16.66 9.12
C LEU A 124 -21.86 17.38 9.72
N ARG A 125 -21.95 17.42 11.06
CA ARG A 125 -22.97 18.19 11.81
C ARG A 125 -22.54 19.64 12.09
N GLY A 126 -21.36 20.05 11.63
CA GLY A 126 -20.78 21.36 11.86
C GLY A 126 -20.21 21.56 13.27
N ILE A 127 -19.98 20.48 14.03
CA ILE A 127 -19.53 20.54 15.43
C ILE A 127 -18.14 19.93 15.54
N ALA A 128 -17.19 20.66 16.12
CA ALA A 128 -15.87 20.11 16.42
C ALA A 128 -15.98 18.95 17.45
N PRO A 129 -15.23 17.85 17.29
CA PRO A 129 -15.36 16.67 18.16
C PRO A 129 -15.24 16.93 19.67
N TRP A 130 -14.43 17.91 20.06
CA TRP A 130 -14.21 18.33 21.46
C TRP A 130 -15.23 19.36 21.97
N LYS A 131 -16.16 19.81 21.12
CA LYS A 131 -17.25 20.74 21.46
C LYS A 131 -18.63 20.08 21.45
N GLN A 132 -18.69 18.76 21.51
CA GLN A 132 -19.97 18.05 21.58
C GLN A 132 -20.65 18.32 22.93
N SER A 133 -21.99 18.42 22.90
CA SER A 133 -22.81 18.61 24.11
C SER A 133 -22.80 17.39 25.04
N GLU A 134 -22.56 16.20 24.49
CA GLU A 134 -22.47 14.95 25.24
C GLU A 134 -21.06 14.76 25.81
N GLY A 135 -20.90 14.91 27.14
CA GLY A 135 -19.63 14.66 27.84
C GLY A 135 -18.94 13.33 27.48
N PRO A 136 -19.65 12.18 27.40
CA PRO A 136 -19.06 10.91 26.97
C PRO A 136 -18.53 10.89 25.53
N ALA A 137 -19.06 11.73 24.63
CA ALA A 137 -18.54 11.84 23.27
C ALA A 137 -17.20 12.60 23.24
N VAL A 138 -17.09 13.67 24.04
CA VAL A 138 -15.84 14.43 24.21
C VAL A 138 -14.75 13.58 24.88
N ALA A 139 -15.09 12.84 25.93
CA ALA A 139 -14.16 11.93 26.59
C ALA A 139 -13.57 10.89 25.62
N ARG A 140 -14.43 10.20 24.85
CA ARG A 140 -14.00 9.22 23.83
C ARG A 140 -13.12 9.82 22.73
N TYR A 141 -13.27 11.11 22.42
CA TYR A 141 -12.40 11.81 21.48
C TYR A 141 -11.00 12.01 22.06
N PHE A 142 -10.91 12.42 23.33
CA PHE A 142 -9.62 12.59 24.02
C PHE A 142 -8.94 11.27 24.39
N GLU A 143 -9.68 10.16 24.50
CA GLU A 143 -9.13 8.81 24.63
C GLU A 143 -8.65 8.20 23.30
N ALA A 144 -8.96 8.84 22.16
CA ALA A 144 -8.61 8.30 20.84
C ALA A 144 -7.10 8.45 20.55
N GLY A 145 -6.34 7.38 20.79
CA GLY A 145 -4.89 7.28 20.56
C GLY A 145 -4.45 6.44 19.36
N GLY A 146 -5.35 6.17 18.43
CA GLY A 146 -5.08 5.36 17.23
C GLY A 146 -4.15 6.04 16.21
N ASN A 147 -3.67 5.25 15.25
CA ASN A 147 -2.78 5.65 14.15
C ASN A 147 -3.43 6.45 13.02
N GLY A 148 -4.74 6.72 13.11
CA GLY A 148 -5.50 7.41 12.07
C GLY A 148 -4.95 8.77 11.65
N VAL A 149 -4.14 9.41 12.50
CA VAL A 149 -3.39 10.63 12.16
C VAL A 149 -2.08 10.28 11.44
N ALA A 150 -1.28 9.36 11.99
CA ALA A 150 0.04 9.01 11.45
C ALA A 150 -0.05 8.47 10.01
N MET A 151 -1.09 7.70 9.70
CA MET A 151 -1.27 7.12 8.35
C MET A 151 -1.46 8.16 7.23
N ARG A 152 -1.90 9.39 7.54
CA ARG A 152 -2.32 10.39 6.54
C ARG A 152 -1.47 11.67 6.44
N VAL A 153 -0.40 11.79 7.23
CA VAL A 153 0.35 13.06 7.39
C VAL A 153 1.54 13.26 6.45
N ILE A 154 1.85 12.28 5.58
CA ILE A 154 2.91 12.42 4.56
C ILE A 154 2.79 13.70 3.71
N PRO A 155 1.60 14.16 3.28
CA PRO A 155 1.47 15.39 2.53
C PRO A 155 2.06 16.59 3.27
N HIS A 156 1.87 16.69 4.60
CA HIS A 156 2.46 17.77 5.40
C HIS A 156 3.98 17.76 5.35
N ALA A 157 4.60 16.58 5.44
CA ALA A 157 6.06 16.44 5.34
C ALA A 157 6.58 16.99 4.00
N ILE A 158 5.86 16.74 2.90
CA ILE A 158 6.24 17.22 1.56
C ILE A 158 6.07 18.73 1.42
N PHE A 159 4.96 19.29 1.91
CA PHE A 159 4.74 20.75 1.89
C PHE A 159 5.82 21.51 2.67
N HIS A 160 6.35 20.91 3.73
CA HIS A 160 7.39 21.51 4.58
C HIS A 160 8.82 21.03 4.27
N ALA A 161 9.02 20.22 3.22
CA ALA A 161 10.31 19.58 3.00
C ALA A 161 11.46 20.55 2.64
N GLU A 162 11.16 21.71 2.06
CA GLU A 162 12.16 22.78 1.83
C GLU A 162 12.40 23.69 3.04
N ALA A 163 11.55 23.64 4.08
CA ALA A 163 11.69 24.50 5.25
C ALA A 163 12.88 24.03 6.10
N HIS A 164 13.82 24.91 6.46
CA HIS A 164 15.04 24.51 7.18
C HIS A 164 14.72 23.75 8.47
N GLU A 165 13.74 24.25 9.23
CA GLU A 165 13.29 23.72 10.51
C GLU A 165 11.94 22.97 10.39
N PRO A 166 11.74 21.89 11.15
CA PRO A 166 10.51 21.10 11.13
C PRO A 166 9.37 21.71 11.97
N THR A 167 9.56 22.84 12.64
CA THR A 167 8.58 23.42 13.56
C THR A 167 7.20 23.64 12.93
N ALA A 168 7.16 24.16 11.71
CA ALA A 168 5.90 24.38 10.99
C ALA A 168 5.22 23.06 10.57
N LEU A 169 6.01 22.05 10.19
CA LEU A 169 5.53 20.69 9.94
C LEU A 169 4.86 20.11 11.18
N LEU A 170 5.58 20.11 12.30
CA LEU A 170 5.12 19.48 13.54
C LEU A 170 3.85 20.15 14.07
N ARG A 171 3.77 21.49 13.99
CA ARG A 171 2.54 22.23 14.28
C ARG A 171 1.39 21.74 13.41
N ASP A 172 1.58 21.68 12.11
CA ASP A 172 0.51 21.33 11.18
C ASP A 172 0.06 19.86 11.32
N VAL A 173 0.98 18.95 11.68
CA VAL A 173 0.67 17.54 11.99
C VAL A 173 -0.19 17.42 13.25
N VAL A 174 0.12 18.17 14.30
CA VAL A 174 -0.70 18.20 15.52
C VAL A 174 -2.07 18.78 15.22
N VAL A 175 -2.15 19.89 14.47
CA VAL A 175 -3.40 20.52 14.03
C VAL A 175 -4.23 19.57 13.16
N ASP A 176 -3.61 18.80 12.24
CA ASP A 176 -4.29 17.73 11.50
C ASP A 176 -4.90 16.71 12.45
N GLY A 177 -4.10 16.24 13.41
CA GLY A 177 -4.52 15.23 14.36
C GLY A 177 -5.75 15.65 15.16
N THR A 178 -5.82 16.92 15.58
CA THR A 178 -6.98 17.48 16.28
C THR A 178 -8.30 17.32 15.52
N ALA A 179 -8.27 17.18 14.19
CA ALA A 179 -9.50 16.94 13.43
C ALA A 179 -10.19 15.62 13.84
N THR A 180 -9.46 14.66 14.42
CA THR A 180 -9.95 13.28 14.62
C THR A 180 -9.56 12.62 15.94
N HIS A 181 -8.42 12.99 16.53
CA HIS A 181 -7.83 12.31 17.68
C HIS A 181 -7.38 13.34 18.73
N GLY A 182 -7.79 13.12 19.98
CA GLY A 182 -7.41 13.97 21.11
C GLY A 182 -6.28 13.43 21.98
N HIS A 183 -5.94 12.14 21.87
CA HIS A 183 -4.94 11.54 22.75
C HIS A 183 -3.50 11.78 22.24
N PRO A 184 -2.53 12.08 23.12
CA PRO A 184 -1.14 12.33 22.70
C PRO A 184 -0.51 11.18 21.90
N ARG A 185 -0.87 9.91 22.15
CA ARG A 185 -0.36 8.76 21.36
C ARG A 185 -0.60 8.88 19.86
N ALA A 186 -1.75 9.41 19.45
CA ALA A 186 -2.03 9.65 18.04
C ALA A 186 -1.16 10.78 17.47
N LEU A 187 -1.00 11.86 18.24
CA LEU A 187 -0.35 13.10 17.81
C LEU A 187 1.17 12.98 17.80
N VAL A 188 1.76 12.44 18.86
CA VAL A 188 3.21 12.22 18.99
C VAL A 188 3.69 11.16 18.00
N GLY A 189 2.94 10.06 17.84
CA GLY A 189 3.25 9.05 16.83
C GLY A 189 3.24 9.63 15.41
N ALA A 190 2.23 10.45 15.08
CA ALA A 190 2.17 11.15 13.80
C ALA A 190 3.32 12.16 13.63
N ALA A 191 3.68 12.89 14.68
CA ALA A 191 4.80 13.85 14.66
C ALA A 191 6.15 13.16 14.39
N ALA A 192 6.42 12.04 15.06
CA ALA A 192 7.62 11.24 14.83
C ALA A 192 7.65 10.68 13.39
N TYR A 193 6.54 10.13 12.91
CA TYR A 193 6.43 9.63 11.54
C TYR A 193 6.61 10.73 10.48
N ALA A 194 5.97 11.88 10.67
CA ALA A 194 6.10 13.02 9.76
C ALA A 194 7.52 13.60 9.76
N TYR A 195 8.18 13.65 10.92
CA TYR A 195 9.60 14.02 11.02
C TYR A 195 10.48 13.04 10.22
N ALA A 196 10.24 11.73 10.34
CA ALA A 196 10.95 10.71 9.58
C ALA A 196 10.80 10.92 8.07
N ALA A 197 9.56 11.13 7.59
CA ALA A 197 9.28 11.39 6.18
C ALA A 197 9.97 12.69 5.70
N TRP A 198 9.89 13.77 6.48
CA TRP A 198 10.54 15.04 6.18
C TRP A 198 12.07 14.90 6.07
N TRP A 199 12.69 14.17 7.01
CA TRP A 199 14.11 13.91 7.01
C TRP A 199 14.54 13.12 5.77
N LEU A 200 13.82 12.04 5.42
CA LEU A 200 14.12 11.20 4.25
C LEU A 200 13.96 11.94 2.92
N LEU A 201 12.91 12.77 2.77
CA LEU A 201 12.71 13.59 1.56
C LEU A 201 13.92 14.50 1.28
N ARG A 202 14.60 14.96 2.34
CA ARG A 202 15.72 15.90 2.29
C ARG A 202 17.09 15.23 2.21
N ALA A 203 17.21 13.94 2.48
CA ALA A 203 18.48 13.23 2.50
C ALA A 203 19.22 13.41 1.16
N GLN A 204 20.40 14.04 1.18
CA GLN A 204 21.23 14.32 -0.01
C GLN A 204 22.32 13.26 -0.21
N HIS A 205 22.36 12.24 0.65
CA HIS A 205 23.33 11.17 0.65
C HIS A 205 22.64 9.82 0.75
N THR A 206 23.42 8.74 0.59
CA THR A 206 22.93 7.39 0.87
C THR A 206 22.77 7.25 2.38
N VAL A 207 21.53 7.09 2.83
CA VAL A 207 21.21 6.94 4.26
C VAL A 207 21.86 5.66 4.78
N GLY A 208 22.70 5.81 5.80
CA GLY A 208 23.41 4.71 6.45
C GLY A 208 22.47 3.82 7.27
N PHE A 209 22.92 2.60 7.55
CA PHE A 209 22.19 1.68 8.40
C PHE A 209 21.99 2.27 9.80
N GLY A 210 20.73 2.39 10.24
CA GLY A 210 20.37 2.98 11.53
C GLY A 210 20.41 4.52 11.59
N GLU A 211 20.90 5.20 10.55
CA GLU A 211 21.04 6.66 10.56
C GLU A 211 19.70 7.39 10.78
N LEU A 212 18.63 6.91 10.14
CA LEU A 212 17.28 7.45 10.34
C LEU A 212 16.87 7.39 11.82
N LEU A 213 17.08 6.25 12.49
CA LEU A 213 16.71 6.09 13.90
C LEU A 213 17.55 7.00 14.81
N THR A 214 18.85 7.13 14.55
CA THR A 214 19.71 8.08 15.26
C THR A 214 19.18 9.51 15.11
N ALA A 215 18.86 9.95 13.89
CA ALA A 215 18.32 11.28 13.65
C ALA A 215 16.99 11.54 14.39
N LEU A 216 16.10 10.55 14.43
CA LEU A 216 14.86 10.64 15.23
C LEU A 216 15.13 10.69 16.74
N LEU A 217 16.02 9.83 17.25
CA LEU A 217 16.33 9.77 18.68
C LEU A 217 16.99 11.06 19.17
N ASP A 218 17.90 11.64 18.38
CA ASP A 218 18.58 12.90 18.67
C ASP A 218 17.63 14.09 18.62
N SER A 219 16.60 14.02 17.76
CA SER A 219 15.63 15.09 17.56
C SER A 219 14.35 14.93 18.39
N SER A 220 14.35 14.07 19.43
CA SER A 220 13.13 13.79 20.21
C SER A 220 12.57 15.00 20.95
N SER A 221 13.42 15.94 21.35
CA SER A 221 13.00 17.23 21.91
C SER A 221 12.27 18.10 20.89
N THR A 222 12.54 17.92 19.59
CA THR A 222 11.95 18.70 18.51
C THR A 222 10.59 18.14 18.12
N TRP A 223 10.52 16.89 17.64
CA TRP A 223 9.24 16.27 17.24
C TRP A 223 8.33 15.93 18.42
N GLY A 224 8.89 15.78 19.63
CA GLY A 224 8.15 15.58 20.87
C GLY A 224 7.71 16.88 21.55
N SER A 225 8.03 18.06 21.01
CA SER A 225 7.59 19.32 21.60
C SER A 225 6.08 19.52 21.44
N VAL A 226 5.43 20.07 22.48
CA VAL A 226 4.07 20.60 22.33
C VAL A 226 4.18 21.89 21.51
N PRO A 227 3.53 22.01 20.33
CA PRO A 227 3.68 23.20 19.49
C PRO A 227 3.30 24.47 20.24
N SER A 228 4.15 25.51 20.24
CA SER A 228 3.94 26.73 21.06
C SER A 228 2.66 27.51 20.74
N SER A 229 2.09 27.36 19.52
CA SER A 229 0.78 27.89 19.15
C SER A 229 -0.41 27.08 19.72
N ALA A 230 -0.14 26.09 20.57
CA ALA A 230 -1.11 25.17 21.17
C ALA A 230 -2.03 25.81 22.22
N LYS A 231 -1.83 27.05 22.68
CA LYS A 231 -2.76 27.67 23.65
C LYS A 231 -4.06 28.12 22.98
N THR A 232 -4.80 27.15 22.47
CA THR A 232 -6.09 27.27 21.81
C THR A 232 -7.16 26.64 22.69
N GLU A 233 -8.42 26.97 22.41
CA GLU A 233 -9.60 26.34 23.05
C GLU A 233 -9.55 24.80 23.04
N TRP A 234 -8.90 24.20 22.05
CA TRP A 234 -8.72 22.74 22.00
C TRP A 234 -7.87 22.22 23.16
N PHE A 235 -6.77 22.88 23.49
CA PHE A 235 -5.89 22.44 24.59
C PHE A 235 -6.53 22.70 25.95
N ASP A 236 -7.38 23.74 26.07
CA ASP A 236 -8.22 23.94 27.26
C ASP A 236 -9.20 22.77 27.45
N ALA A 237 -9.85 22.32 26.38
CA ALA A 237 -10.71 21.13 26.39
C ALA A 237 -9.92 19.85 26.69
N ALA A 238 -8.69 19.73 26.19
CA ALA A 238 -7.81 18.59 26.44
C ALA A 238 -7.39 18.50 27.91
N ASN A 239 -6.96 19.63 28.49
CA ASN A 239 -6.60 19.74 29.91
C ASN A 239 -7.81 19.45 30.82
N SER A 240 -9.00 19.89 30.42
CA SER A 240 -10.24 19.61 31.16
C SER A 240 -10.60 18.12 31.14
N SER A 241 -10.31 17.42 30.04
CA SER A 241 -10.74 16.03 29.82
C SER A 241 -9.76 15.00 30.39
N LEU A 242 -8.45 15.15 30.14
CA LEU A 242 -7.45 14.13 30.53
C LEU A 242 -6.67 14.48 31.81
N ARG A 243 -6.75 15.73 32.29
CA ARG A 243 -5.93 16.32 33.37
C ARG A 243 -4.42 16.24 33.08
N ASP A 244 -3.70 17.33 33.34
CA ASP A 244 -2.24 17.40 33.12
C ASP A 244 -1.82 16.93 31.72
N TYR A 245 -2.44 17.48 30.66
CA TYR A 245 -2.24 17.01 29.28
C TYR A 245 -0.78 17.06 28.83
N GLU A 246 -0.04 18.09 29.25
CA GLU A 246 1.40 18.23 28.98
C GLU A 246 2.23 17.12 29.63
N LYS A 247 1.84 16.66 30.82
CA LYS A 247 2.51 15.55 31.50
C LYS A 247 2.24 14.23 30.78
N LEU A 248 0.99 13.99 30.35
CA LEU A 248 0.65 12.83 29.53
C LEU A 248 1.39 12.86 28.19
N TRP A 249 1.47 14.03 27.56
CA TRP A 249 2.24 14.23 26.33
C TRP A 249 3.71 13.85 26.52
N ALA A 250 4.37 14.38 27.56
CA ALA A 250 5.75 14.04 27.86
C ALA A 250 5.95 12.53 28.07
N ALA A 251 5.05 11.87 28.82
CA ALA A 251 5.10 10.42 29.02
C ALA A 251 4.97 9.64 27.70
N VAL A 252 4.16 10.13 26.76
CA VAL A 252 4.00 9.51 25.43
C VAL A 252 5.20 9.79 24.52
N VAL A 253 5.87 10.93 24.65
CA VAL A 253 7.16 11.19 23.97
C VAL A 253 8.21 10.19 24.45
N ASP A 254 8.29 9.95 25.77
CA ASP A 254 9.16 8.93 26.34
C ASP A 254 8.79 7.53 25.86
N GLU A 255 7.50 7.17 25.84
CA GLU A 255 6.99 5.92 25.26
C GLU A 255 7.48 5.74 23.81
N THR A 256 7.30 6.77 22.97
CA THR A 256 7.70 6.75 21.55
C THR A 256 9.21 6.60 21.41
N ARG A 257 9.99 7.30 22.24
CA ARG A 257 11.45 7.18 22.27
C ARG A 257 11.90 5.77 22.67
N GLN A 258 11.23 5.13 23.63
CA GLN A 258 11.53 3.74 24.00
C GLN A 258 11.24 2.75 22.86
N LEU A 259 10.17 2.97 22.09
CA LEU A 259 9.87 2.18 20.89
C LEU A 259 10.95 2.38 19.80
N LEU A 260 11.45 3.59 19.60
CA LEU A 260 12.56 3.85 18.66
C LEU A 260 13.88 3.24 19.15
N LEU A 261 14.13 3.17 20.45
CA LEU A 261 15.28 2.44 21.01
C LEU A 261 15.15 0.93 20.82
N LEU A 262 13.93 0.37 20.88
CA LEU A 262 13.68 -1.02 20.49
C LEU A 262 13.96 -1.25 19.00
N ALA A 263 13.57 -0.31 18.13
CA ALA A 263 13.90 -0.35 16.71
C ALA A 263 15.42 -0.37 16.49
N GLN A 264 16.15 0.48 17.21
CA GLN A 264 17.61 0.59 17.09
C GLN A 264 18.29 -0.72 17.51
N ARG A 265 17.91 -1.31 18.64
CA ARG A 265 18.40 -2.62 19.07
C ARG A 265 18.09 -3.72 18.05
N GLY A 266 16.88 -3.72 17.50
CA GLY A 266 16.49 -4.65 16.43
C GLY A 266 17.28 -4.47 15.13
N LEU A 267 17.84 -3.28 14.87
CA LEU A 267 18.79 -3.08 13.78
C LEU A 267 20.19 -3.62 14.13
N GLU A 268 20.67 -3.35 15.34
CA GLU A 268 21.98 -3.80 15.83
C GLU A 268 22.13 -5.33 15.87
N GLU A 269 21.02 -6.05 16.07
CA GLU A 269 20.93 -7.52 15.94
C GLU A 269 21.25 -8.02 14.50
N GLY A 270 21.25 -7.13 13.50
CA GLY A 270 21.69 -7.41 12.13
C GLY A 270 20.93 -8.57 11.48
N ALA A 271 21.67 -9.54 10.93
CA ALA A 271 21.12 -10.74 10.30
C ALA A 271 20.41 -11.69 11.28
N LEU A 272 20.62 -11.54 12.58
CA LEU A 272 19.95 -12.35 13.61
C LEU A 272 18.58 -11.79 13.99
N ALA A 273 18.29 -10.54 13.66
CA ALA A 273 17.00 -9.94 14.00
C ALA A 273 15.85 -10.55 13.19
N ASP A 274 14.81 -10.98 13.91
CA ASP A 274 13.52 -11.35 13.35
C ASP A 274 12.58 -10.14 13.41
N ASP A 275 12.15 -9.64 12.25
CA ASP A 275 11.25 -8.50 12.15
C ASP A 275 9.96 -8.74 12.95
N GLU A 276 9.41 -9.97 12.94
CA GLU A 276 8.17 -10.30 13.64
C GLU A 276 8.38 -10.21 15.16
N ASP A 277 9.55 -10.61 15.67
CA ASP A 277 9.89 -10.50 17.09
C ASP A 277 10.09 -9.04 17.52
N VAL A 278 10.78 -8.22 16.73
CA VAL A 278 10.95 -6.79 17.04
C VAL A 278 9.59 -6.08 17.08
N LEU A 279 8.74 -6.33 16.08
CA LEU A 279 7.37 -5.81 16.03
C LEU A 279 6.53 -6.28 17.22
N ASN A 280 6.72 -7.53 17.65
CA ASN A 280 6.07 -8.06 18.86
C ASN A 280 6.54 -7.36 20.14
N ARG A 281 7.85 -7.14 20.31
CA ARG A 281 8.41 -6.36 21.42
C ARG A 281 7.90 -4.92 21.45
N MET A 282 7.61 -4.32 20.29
CA MET A 282 6.99 -2.99 20.17
C MET A 282 5.49 -2.99 20.49
N GLY A 283 4.85 -4.14 20.61
CA GLY A 283 3.41 -4.25 20.87
C GLY A 283 2.53 -4.30 19.62
N ALA A 284 3.09 -4.45 18.41
CA ALA A 284 2.34 -4.45 17.15
C ALA A 284 1.33 -5.61 17.04
N PHE A 285 1.50 -6.69 17.81
CA PHE A 285 0.57 -7.83 17.86
C PHE A 285 -0.25 -7.89 19.16
N SER A 286 -0.19 -6.83 19.98
CA SER A 286 -0.85 -6.77 21.29
C SER A 286 -2.21 -6.04 21.20
N LYS A 287 -2.81 -5.74 22.36
CA LYS A 287 -3.98 -4.84 22.44
C LYS A 287 -3.70 -3.41 21.98
N GLU A 288 -2.43 -3.03 21.90
CA GLU A 288 -1.97 -1.71 21.46
C GLU A 288 -1.71 -1.66 19.95
N LYS A 289 -2.00 -2.75 19.22
CA LYS A 289 -2.01 -2.72 17.77
C LYS A 289 -2.96 -1.64 17.26
N GLY A 290 -2.48 -0.82 16.33
CA GLY A 290 -3.17 0.36 15.85
C GLY A 290 -3.00 1.62 16.71
N SER A 291 -2.21 1.60 17.79
CA SER A 291 -1.77 2.83 18.46
C SER A 291 -0.92 3.68 17.50
N GLY A 292 -1.04 5.01 17.59
CA GLY A 292 -0.24 5.93 16.78
C GLY A 292 1.27 5.78 17.02
N THR A 293 1.69 5.58 18.27
CA THR A 293 3.10 5.41 18.64
C THR A 293 3.70 4.10 18.11
N VAL A 294 2.98 2.99 18.32
CA VAL A 294 3.39 1.64 17.89
C VAL A 294 3.48 1.56 16.36
N SER A 295 2.45 2.04 15.66
CA SER A 295 2.41 1.98 14.18
C SER A 295 3.50 2.84 13.55
N ALA A 296 3.75 4.04 14.09
CA ALA A 296 4.84 4.91 13.65
C ALA A 296 6.21 4.27 13.89
N ALA A 297 6.48 3.76 15.09
CA ALA A 297 7.76 3.13 15.39
C ALA A 297 8.01 1.87 14.56
N ALA A 298 6.99 1.02 14.37
CA ALA A 298 7.04 -0.15 13.51
C ALA A 298 7.37 0.22 12.05
N ALA A 299 6.68 1.22 11.51
CA ALA A 299 6.90 1.66 10.14
C ALA A 299 8.30 2.25 9.93
N ILE A 300 8.78 3.06 10.88
CA ILE A 300 10.13 3.65 10.87
C ILE A 300 11.20 2.55 10.97
N TYR A 301 11.01 1.55 11.84
CA TYR A 301 11.91 0.41 11.96
C TYR A 301 12.04 -0.36 10.64
N LEU A 302 10.91 -0.75 10.05
CA LEU A 302 10.90 -1.52 8.80
C LEU A 302 11.50 -0.71 7.64
N ALA A 303 11.21 0.59 7.57
CA ALA A 303 11.81 1.47 6.56
C ALA A 303 13.33 1.60 6.75
N ALA A 304 13.81 1.78 7.99
CA ALA A 304 15.24 1.87 8.28
C ALA A 304 15.97 0.56 8.01
N ARG A 305 15.38 -0.58 8.39
CA ARG A 305 15.98 -1.92 8.22
C ARG A 305 16.08 -2.32 6.76
N HIS A 306 15.03 -2.04 6.00
CA HIS A 306 14.88 -2.49 4.61
C HIS A 306 15.10 -1.37 3.60
N ALA A 307 15.78 -0.27 3.97
CA ALA A 307 16.06 0.85 3.08
C ALA A 307 16.78 0.41 1.77
N ALA A 308 17.64 -0.60 1.84
CA ALA A 308 18.34 -1.18 0.69
C ALA A 308 17.50 -2.22 -0.09
N GLN A 309 16.42 -2.74 0.50
CA GLN A 309 15.49 -3.68 -0.14
C GLN A 309 14.03 -3.26 0.16
N PRO A 310 13.57 -2.10 -0.35
CA PRO A 310 12.30 -1.50 0.06
C PRO A 310 11.08 -2.42 -0.09
N VAL A 311 11.05 -3.23 -1.15
CA VAL A 311 10.00 -4.22 -1.39
C VAL A 311 9.86 -5.19 -0.22
N GLN A 312 10.98 -5.66 0.34
CA GLN A 312 10.95 -6.57 1.49
C GLN A 312 10.37 -5.88 2.72
N GLY A 313 10.72 -4.62 2.99
CA GLY A 313 10.17 -3.87 4.12
C GLY A 313 8.65 -3.75 4.06
N VAL A 314 8.11 -3.38 2.89
CA VAL A 314 6.66 -3.28 2.69
C VAL A 314 5.98 -4.63 2.78
N LEU A 315 6.57 -5.69 2.23
CA LEU A 315 6.02 -7.05 2.35
C LEU A 315 6.06 -7.59 3.78
N ARG A 316 7.11 -7.28 4.55
CA ARG A 316 7.20 -7.65 5.97
C ARG A 316 6.09 -6.97 6.77
N ALA A 317 5.83 -5.69 6.51
CA ALA A 317 4.72 -4.96 7.12
C ALA A 317 3.35 -5.56 6.71
N ALA A 318 3.10 -5.70 5.41
CA ALA A 318 1.80 -6.12 4.88
C ALA A 318 1.42 -7.54 5.33
N PHE A 319 2.39 -8.43 5.53
CA PHE A 319 2.16 -9.82 5.91
C PHE A 319 2.47 -10.12 7.39
N ALA A 320 2.58 -9.09 8.24
CA ALA A 320 2.70 -9.20 9.69
C ALA A 320 1.34 -9.56 10.33
N LEU A 321 0.87 -10.78 10.11
CA LEU A 321 -0.49 -11.19 10.50
C LEU A 321 -0.79 -11.01 11.99
N GLY A 322 -1.88 -10.29 12.26
CA GLY A 322 -2.35 -9.98 13.61
C GLY A 322 -1.95 -8.59 14.09
N SER A 323 -1.08 -7.87 13.36
CA SER A 323 -0.88 -6.43 13.50
C SER A 323 -1.87 -5.62 12.65
N ASP A 324 -1.68 -4.30 12.66
CA ASP A 324 -2.36 -3.34 11.78
C ASP A 324 -1.62 -3.28 10.43
N THR A 325 -1.91 -4.25 9.55
CA THR A 325 -1.04 -4.60 8.42
C THR A 325 -1.09 -3.61 7.28
N ASP A 326 -2.27 -3.09 6.92
CA ASP A 326 -2.43 -2.00 5.95
C ASP A 326 -1.74 -0.75 6.44
N THR A 327 -2.02 -0.30 7.67
CA THR A 327 -1.45 0.97 8.16
C THR A 327 0.06 0.94 8.23
N ILE A 328 0.64 -0.11 8.82
CA ILE A 328 2.10 -0.22 8.94
C ILE A 328 2.73 -0.35 7.54
N ALA A 329 2.11 -1.08 6.60
CA ALA A 329 2.64 -1.22 5.24
C ALA A 329 2.55 0.08 4.43
N ALA A 330 1.44 0.80 4.54
CA ALA A 330 1.23 2.11 3.93
C ALA A 330 2.28 3.11 4.44
N MET A 331 2.48 3.15 5.76
CA MET A 331 3.46 4.03 6.40
C MET A 331 4.90 3.64 6.03
N THR A 332 5.26 2.35 6.06
CA THR A 332 6.58 1.89 5.61
C THR A 332 6.82 2.24 4.15
N GLY A 333 5.85 1.94 3.27
CA GLY A 333 5.89 2.28 1.85
C GLY A 333 6.11 3.76 1.61
N GLY A 334 5.36 4.61 2.31
CA GLY A 334 5.51 6.06 2.28
C GLY A 334 6.93 6.54 2.60
N LEU A 335 7.56 6.00 3.66
CA LEU A 335 8.92 6.36 4.04
C LEU A 335 9.97 5.89 3.03
N VAL A 336 9.91 4.62 2.60
CA VAL A 336 10.90 4.10 1.63
C VAL A 336 10.71 4.72 0.24
N GLY A 337 9.49 5.09 -0.13
CA GLY A 337 9.20 5.88 -1.33
C GLY A 337 9.74 7.32 -1.23
N ALA A 338 9.59 7.95 -0.07
CA ALA A 338 10.18 9.27 0.21
C ALA A 338 11.71 9.28 0.14
N LEU A 339 12.37 8.14 0.43
CA LEU A 339 13.81 7.97 0.30
C LEU A 339 14.24 7.65 -1.14
N GLY A 340 13.70 6.57 -1.70
CA GLY A 340 14.17 5.91 -2.91
C GLY A 340 13.45 6.31 -4.20
N GLY A 341 12.41 7.13 -4.14
CA GLY A 341 11.61 7.45 -5.32
C GLY A 341 10.71 6.30 -5.77
N SER A 342 10.35 6.29 -7.05
CA SER A 342 9.46 5.29 -7.66
C SER A 342 10.20 4.19 -8.44
N ASP A 343 11.52 4.31 -8.64
CA ASP A 343 12.29 3.42 -9.52
C ASP A 343 12.42 1.98 -9.00
N TRP A 344 12.34 1.79 -7.68
CA TRP A 344 12.44 0.47 -7.05
C TRP A 344 11.11 -0.28 -7.01
N LEU A 345 9.99 0.38 -7.36
CA LEU A 345 8.66 -0.22 -7.28
C LEU A 345 8.58 -1.44 -8.21
N PRO A 346 8.14 -2.61 -7.71
CA PRO A 346 8.03 -3.80 -8.55
C PRO A 346 6.89 -3.61 -9.56
N PRO A 347 6.98 -4.21 -10.77
CA PRO A 347 5.98 -4.04 -11.82
C PRO A 347 4.55 -4.36 -11.38
N GLU A 348 4.38 -5.34 -10.48
CA GLU A 348 3.08 -5.73 -9.93
C GLU A 348 2.35 -4.57 -9.26
N TRP A 349 3.07 -3.61 -8.68
CA TRP A 349 2.47 -2.47 -7.98
C TRP A 349 1.96 -1.41 -8.94
N SER A 350 2.22 -1.52 -10.25
CA SER A 350 1.57 -0.66 -11.25
C SER A 350 0.06 -0.89 -11.33
N ALA A 351 -0.45 -1.99 -10.78
CA ALA A 351 -1.87 -2.30 -10.70
C ALA A 351 -2.58 -1.70 -9.47
N VAL A 352 -1.88 -0.91 -8.64
CA VAL A 352 -2.53 -0.21 -7.53
C VAL A 352 -3.60 0.74 -8.06
N GLN A 353 -4.72 0.81 -7.34
CA GLN A 353 -5.85 1.67 -7.70
C GLN A 353 -5.37 3.12 -7.88
N ASP A 354 -5.89 3.76 -8.92
CA ASP A 354 -5.66 5.18 -9.20
C ASP A 354 -4.19 5.58 -9.39
N LEU A 355 -3.30 4.68 -9.82
CA LEU A 355 -1.86 4.99 -10.02
C LEU A 355 -1.61 6.31 -10.76
N GLN A 356 -2.35 6.57 -11.84
CA GLN A 356 -2.21 7.81 -12.60
C GLN A 356 -2.60 9.04 -11.77
N TYR A 357 -3.70 8.96 -11.03
CA TYR A 357 -4.16 10.04 -10.16
C TYR A 357 -3.24 10.23 -8.94
N LEU A 358 -2.72 9.15 -8.34
CA LEU A 358 -1.70 9.20 -7.28
C LEU A 358 -0.47 10.00 -7.76
N ARG A 359 0.04 9.69 -8.95
CA ARG A 359 1.13 10.46 -9.58
C ARG A 359 0.75 11.91 -9.83
N GLN A 360 -0.45 12.18 -10.33
CA GLN A 360 -0.92 13.56 -10.57
C GLN A 360 -0.98 14.37 -9.26
N ILE A 361 -1.55 13.82 -8.19
CA ILE A 361 -1.61 14.48 -6.89
C ILE A 361 -0.20 14.67 -6.32
N ALA A 362 0.64 13.63 -6.34
CA ALA A 362 2.03 13.73 -5.92
C ALA A 362 2.76 14.88 -6.64
N ASN A 363 2.51 15.05 -7.93
CA ASN A 363 3.11 16.10 -8.74
C ASN A 363 2.60 17.49 -8.42
N LYS A 364 1.30 17.64 -8.16
CA LYS A 364 0.72 18.91 -7.70
C LYS A 364 1.25 19.29 -6.32
N VAL A 365 1.36 18.32 -5.41
CA VAL A 365 1.91 18.51 -4.05
C VAL A 365 3.40 18.87 -4.12
N ALA A 366 4.19 18.18 -4.94
CA ALA A 366 5.61 18.48 -5.15
C ALA A 366 5.83 19.88 -5.71
N ALA A 367 5.00 20.30 -6.66
CA ALA A 367 5.03 21.66 -7.23
C ALA A 367 4.50 22.72 -6.26
N ARG A 368 3.83 22.30 -5.16
CA ARG A 368 3.11 23.17 -4.21
C ARG A 368 2.20 24.15 -4.95
N ALA A 369 1.56 23.67 -6.01
CA ALA A 369 0.67 24.49 -6.82
C ALA A 369 -0.52 24.94 -5.95
N THR A 370 -0.43 26.15 -5.42
CA THR A 370 -1.57 26.85 -4.84
C THR A 370 -2.37 27.48 -5.98
N PRO A 371 -3.70 27.52 -5.90
CA PRO A 371 -4.52 28.29 -6.83
C PRO A 371 -4.02 29.73 -6.88
N GLU A 372 -3.84 30.30 -8.08
CA GLU A 372 -3.62 31.74 -8.21
C GLU A 372 -4.91 32.46 -7.81
N GLY A 373 -4.87 33.24 -6.73
CA GLY A 373 -6.02 34.01 -6.22
C GLY A 373 -6.55 33.50 -4.87
N ALA A 374 -7.66 34.09 -4.40
CA ALA A 374 -8.34 33.60 -3.21
C ALA A 374 -8.87 32.18 -3.49
N PRO A 375 -8.71 31.21 -2.55
CA PRO A 375 -9.29 29.90 -2.70
C PRO A 375 -10.78 30.01 -3.01
N PRO A 376 -11.32 29.26 -3.97
CA PRO A 376 -12.76 29.23 -4.18
C PRO A 376 -13.44 28.87 -2.86
N GLU A 377 -14.48 29.62 -2.48
CA GLU A 377 -15.28 29.28 -1.31
C GLU A 377 -16.00 27.96 -1.59
N HIS A 378 -15.51 26.87 -0.98
CA HIS A 378 -16.22 25.60 -0.99
C HIS A 378 -17.22 25.61 0.18
N PRO A 379 -18.54 25.55 -0.09
CA PRO A 379 -19.51 25.46 0.99
C PRO A 379 -19.25 24.20 1.82
N PRO A 380 -19.46 24.23 3.15
CA PRO A 380 -19.30 23.05 3.99
C PRO A 380 -20.17 21.89 3.51
N VAL A 381 -19.62 20.69 3.49
CA VAL A 381 -20.37 19.47 3.20
C VAL A 381 -21.30 19.17 4.38
N THR A 382 -22.59 19.01 4.10
CA THR A 382 -23.63 18.77 5.10
C THR A 382 -24.28 17.41 4.89
N THR A 383 -24.99 16.90 5.92
CA THR A 383 -25.79 15.67 5.78
C THR A 383 -26.75 15.74 4.59
N LYS A 384 -27.41 16.88 4.37
CA LYS A 384 -28.32 17.08 3.24
C LYS A 384 -27.62 16.94 1.89
N ALA A 385 -26.38 17.42 1.78
CA ALA A 385 -25.60 17.29 0.56
C ALA A 385 -25.25 15.81 0.28
N LEU A 386 -24.85 15.05 1.30
CA LEU A 386 -24.59 13.61 1.14
C LEU A 386 -25.86 12.83 0.80
N ASP A 387 -26.97 13.11 1.47
CA ASP A 387 -28.27 12.50 1.18
C ASP A 387 -28.70 12.78 -0.26
N HIS A 388 -28.51 14.01 -0.75
CA HIS A 388 -28.83 14.38 -2.12
C HIS A 388 -28.00 13.60 -3.16
N ILE A 389 -26.70 13.40 -2.92
CA ILE A 389 -25.85 12.57 -3.79
C ILE A 389 -26.36 11.13 -3.77
N LEU A 390 -26.63 10.57 -2.59
CA LEU A 390 -27.14 9.20 -2.44
C LEU A 390 -28.50 8.99 -3.09
N ASP A 391 -29.40 9.97 -3.01
CA ASP A 391 -30.72 9.90 -3.63
C ASP A 391 -30.63 10.02 -5.15
N SER A 392 -29.70 10.81 -5.67
CA SER A 392 -29.41 10.88 -7.10
C SER A 392 -28.87 9.55 -7.64
N LEU A 393 -27.98 8.88 -6.89
CA LEU A 393 -27.48 7.55 -7.23
C LEU A 393 -28.58 6.49 -7.24
N VAL A 394 -29.46 6.50 -6.23
CA VAL A 394 -30.62 5.58 -6.15
C VAL A 394 -31.64 5.87 -7.25
N GLY A 395 -31.84 7.14 -7.58
CA GLY A 395 -32.74 7.58 -8.66
C GLY A 395 -32.24 7.24 -10.07
N GLY A 396 -31.03 6.68 -10.21
CA GLY A 396 -30.46 6.29 -11.48
C GLY A 396 -29.95 7.46 -12.32
N HIS A 397 -29.45 8.53 -11.68
CA HIS A 397 -28.89 9.70 -12.37
C HIS A 397 -27.84 9.31 -13.41
N GLN A 398 -27.99 9.83 -14.63
CA GLN A 398 -27.10 9.62 -15.77
C GLN A 398 -26.41 10.95 -16.06
N GLY A 399 -25.25 11.20 -15.44
CA GLY A 399 -24.48 12.43 -15.66
C GLY A 399 -23.53 12.75 -14.51
N ASP A 400 -22.93 13.93 -14.60
CA ASP A 400 -22.05 14.46 -13.56
C ASP A 400 -22.88 14.83 -12.31
N LEU A 401 -22.37 14.44 -11.15
CA LEU A 401 -22.89 14.74 -9.83
C LEU A 401 -21.94 15.73 -9.15
N ASP A 402 -22.48 16.78 -8.54
CA ASP A 402 -21.70 17.62 -7.64
C ASP A 402 -21.27 16.79 -6.42
N PHE A 403 -19.95 16.61 -6.29
CA PHE A 403 -19.34 15.79 -5.26
C PHE A 403 -18.63 16.69 -4.25
N GLY A 404 -19.44 17.34 -3.42
CA GLY A 404 -18.98 18.18 -2.30
C GLY A 404 -18.51 19.58 -2.71
N GLY A 405 -19.01 20.14 -3.82
CA GLY A 405 -18.78 21.52 -4.23
C GLY A 405 -17.40 21.81 -4.84
N ALA A 406 -16.54 20.80 -4.94
CA ALA A 406 -15.17 20.93 -5.42
C ALA A 406 -14.84 20.00 -6.61
N ARG A 407 -15.57 18.90 -6.76
CA ARG A 407 -15.34 17.89 -7.79
C ARG A 407 -16.67 17.48 -8.40
N GLN A 408 -16.64 17.11 -9.68
CA GLN A 408 -17.75 16.37 -10.27
C GLN A 408 -17.45 14.88 -10.18
N ALA A 409 -18.47 14.04 -10.08
CA ALA A 409 -18.34 12.60 -10.10
C ALA A 409 -19.38 11.98 -11.04
N ARG A 410 -18.96 10.97 -11.82
CA ARG A 410 -19.86 10.21 -12.69
C ARG A 410 -19.89 8.75 -12.28
N VAL A 411 -21.05 8.11 -12.43
CA VAL A 411 -21.19 6.67 -12.23
C VAL A 411 -20.48 5.94 -13.37
N VAL A 412 -19.57 5.03 -13.01
CA VAL A 412 -18.82 4.19 -13.97
C VAL A 412 -19.32 2.75 -13.93
N ASP A 413 -19.68 2.26 -12.75
CA ASP A 413 -20.20 0.90 -12.59
C ASP A 413 -21.23 0.85 -11.45
N PHE A 414 -22.09 -0.15 -11.51
CA PHE A 414 -23.06 -0.48 -10.48
C PHE A 414 -22.87 -1.94 -10.06
N TYR A 415 -22.69 -2.17 -8.76
CA TYR A 415 -22.51 -3.49 -8.20
C TYR A 415 -23.44 -3.74 -7.02
N ARG A 416 -23.70 -5.02 -6.72
CA ARG A 416 -24.57 -5.42 -5.60
C ARG A 416 -23.76 -6.16 -4.54
N PRO A 417 -23.36 -5.48 -3.45
CA PRO A 417 -22.82 -6.17 -2.29
C PRO A 417 -23.79 -7.23 -1.79
N THR A 418 -23.25 -8.34 -1.28
CA THR A 418 -24.06 -9.45 -0.78
C THR A 418 -24.55 -9.12 0.63
N PRO A 419 -25.86 -8.94 0.87
CA PRO A 419 -26.37 -8.71 2.22
C PRO A 419 -26.19 -9.97 3.06
N SER A 420 -25.75 -9.82 4.32
CA SER A 420 -25.62 -10.97 5.23
C SER A 420 -26.94 -11.34 5.92
N THR A 421 -28.01 -10.55 5.74
CA THR A 421 -29.36 -10.83 6.25
C THR A 421 -30.40 -10.63 5.17
N ALA A 422 -31.47 -11.43 5.19
CA ALA A 422 -32.55 -11.33 4.20
C ALA A 422 -33.34 -10.01 4.27
N SER A 423 -33.21 -9.27 5.38
CA SER A 423 -33.98 -8.05 5.71
C SER A 423 -33.46 -6.75 5.10
N ILE A 424 -32.32 -6.77 4.41
CA ILE A 424 -31.69 -5.57 3.86
C ILE A 424 -31.38 -5.73 2.37
N ASN A 425 -31.38 -4.61 1.66
CA ASN A 425 -30.83 -4.45 0.31
C ASN A 425 -29.57 -3.59 0.41
N VAL A 426 -28.55 -3.93 -0.38
CA VAL A 426 -27.34 -3.12 -0.51
C VAL A 426 -27.09 -2.86 -1.98
N ALA A 427 -26.91 -1.58 -2.30
CA ALA A 427 -26.54 -1.11 -3.63
C ALA A 427 -25.17 -0.43 -3.55
N GLY A 428 -24.32 -0.68 -4.53
CA GLY A 428 -22.99 -0.11 -4.65
C GLY A 428 -22.79 0.58 -6.00
N TRP A 429 -22.08 1.70 -5.99
CA TRP A 429 -21.73 2.46 -7.18
C TRP A 429 -20.23 2.71 -7.19
N GLN A 430 -19.59 2.47 -8.33
CA GLN A 430 -18.24 2.95 -8.60
C GLN A 430 -18.37 4.30 -9.29
N LEU A 431 -17.72 5.32 -8.72
CA LEU A 431 -17.69 6.67 -9.26
C LEU A 431 -16.28 7.00 -9.74
N ALA A 432 -16.18 7.70 -10.87
CA ALA A 432 -14.95 8.38 -11.27
C ALA A 432 -15.13 9.89 -11.07
N THR A 433 -14.23 10.51 -10.32
CA THR A 433 -14.23 11.95 -10.12
C THR A 433 -13.58 12.66 -11.31
N SER A 434 -13.90 13.95 -11.49
CA SER A 434 -13.37 14.79 -12.58
C SER A 434 -11.86 14.95 -12.56
N ASP A 435 -11.22 14.74 -11.40
CA ASP A 435 -9.77 14.73 -11.23
C ASP A 435 -9.15 13.33 -11.39
N GLY A 436 -9.95 12.29 -11.64
CA GLY A 436 -9.47 10.95 -11.98
C GLY A 436 -9.36 9.96 -10.82
N GLN A 437 -9.94 10.26 -9.65
CA GLN A 437 -10.02 9.31 -8.54
C GLN A 437 -11.19 8.35 -8.72
N THR A 438 -10.97 7.08 -8.41
CA THR A 438 -12.03 6.08 -8.31
C THR A 438 -12.56 6.01 -6.89
N LEU A 439 -13.87 6.12 -6.71
CA LEU A 439 -14.55 6.07 -5.41
C LEU A 439 -15.64 4.99 -5.42
N TYR A 440 -15.93 4.42 -4.25
CA TYR A 440 -16.96 3.39 -4.09
C TYR A 440 -17.96 3.85 -3.06
N VAL A 441 -19.21 3.99 -3.46
CA VAL A 441 -20.31 4.45 -2.60
C VAL A 441 -21.28 3.30 -2.38
N THR A 442 -21.72 3.09 -1.15
CA THR A 442 -22.70 2.05 -0.83
C THR A 442 -23.91 2.64 -0.11
N LYS A 443 -25.11 2.12 -0.40
CA LYS A 443 -26.35 2.46 0.31
C LYS A 443 -27.03 1.18 0.78
N VAL A 444 -27.27 1.13 2.09
CA VAL A 444 -28.04 0.05 2.73
C VAL A 444 -29.47 0.53 2.98
N SER A 445 -30.45 -0.26 2.55
CA SER A 445 -31.88 -0.01 2.79
C SER A 445 -32.54 -1.25 3.41
N LYS A 446 -33.64 -1.04 4.15
CA LYS A 446 -34.46 -2.15 4.67
C LYS A 446 -35.40 -2.62 3.57
N LYS A 447 -35.55 -3.95 3.43
CA LYS A 447 -36.60 -4.50 2.57
C LYS A 447 -37.99 -4.20 3.12
N SER A 448 -38.93 -3.92 2.24
CA SER A 448 -40.35 -3.81 2.57
C SER A 448 -40.92 -5.16 3.02
N LYS A 449 -42.06 -5.15 3.72
CA LYS A 449 -42.74 -6.39 4.15
C LYS A 449 -43.13 -7.29 2.96
N GLU A 450 -43.43 -6.69 1.81
CA GLU A 450 -43.77 -7.37 0.55
C GLU A 450 -42.55 -8.03 -0.12
N GLU A 451 -41.39 -7.36 -0.12
CA GLU A 451 -40.13 -7.95 -0.58
C GLU A 451 -39.64 -9.07 0.34
N MET A 452 -39.95 -9.00 1.65
CA MET A 452 -39.63 -10.05 2.61
C MET A 452 -40.51 -11.31 2.43
N THR A 453 -41.78 -11.15 2.07
CA THR A 453 -42.71 -12.27 1.83
C THR A 453 -42.49 -12.98 0.49
N GLN A 454 -41.96 -12.29 -0.52
CA GLN A 454 -41.59 -12.92 -1.81
C GLN A 454 -40.31 -13.77 -1.75
N THR A 455 -39.51 -13.65 -0.70
CA THR A 455 -38.27 -14.44 -0.50
C THR A 455 -38.41 -15.65 0.45
N ALA A 456 -39.62 -16.02 0.86
CA ALA A 456 -39.84 -17.28 1.59
C ALA A 456 -39.60 -18.48 0.64
N PRO A 457 -38.84 -19.52 1.04
CA PRO A 457 -38.50 -20.62 0.15
C PRO A 457 -39.76 -21.45 -0.16
N GLN A 458 -40.30 -21.31 -1.37
CA GLN A 458 -41.24 -22.28 -1.91
C GLN A 458 -40.48 -23.58 -2.18
N ARG A 459 -40.73 -24.62 -1.37
CA ARG A 459 -40.40 -26.00 -1.73
C ARG A 459 -41.14 -26.34 -3.02
N ARG A 460 -40.43 -26.50 -4.13
CA ARG A 460 -40.98 -27.15 -5.34
C ARG A 460 -40.95 -28.67 -5.14
N PRO A 461 -41.99 -29.41 -5.58
CA PRO A 461 -41.94 -30.86 -5.65
C PRO A 461 -40.88 -31.30 -6.67
N SER A 462 -40.25 -32.43 -6.38
CA SER A 462 -39.33 -33.12 -7.28
C SER A 462 -39.99 -33.51 -8.60
N GLU A 463 -39.55 -32.90 -9.71
CA GLU A 463 -39.82 -33.39 -11.06
C GLU A 463 -38.58 -34.12 -11.62
N PRO A 464 -38.77 -35.19 -12.41
CA PRO A 464 -37.68 -36.05 -12.88
C PRO A 464 -36.84 -35.35 -13.96
N PRO A 465 -35.58 -35.75 -14.14
CA PRO A 465 -34.62 -35.04 -14.98
C PRO A 465 -35.05 -35.12 -16.45
N THR A 466 -35.46 -33.99 -17.00
CA THR A 466 -35.67 -33.82 -18.44
C THR A 466 -34.44 -33.13 -19.03
N ASN A 467 -33.74 -33.89 -19.86
CA ASN A 467 -32.62 -33.47 -20.68
C ASN A 467 -32.95 -32.23 -21.53
N GLN A 468 -32.38 -31.06 -21.20
CA GLN A 468 -32.06 -29.96 -22.12
C GLN A 468 -30.82 -29.20 -21.59
N PRO A 469 -30.02 -28.60 -22.48
CA PRO A 469 -28.57 -28.64 -22.40
C PRO A 469 -28.02 -27.68 -21.35
N ALA A 470 -27.01 -28.15 -20.62
CA ALA A 470 -26.20 -27.31 -19.75
C ALA A 470 -25.65 -26.13 -20.56
N THR A 471 -26.07 -24.91 -20.22
CA THR A 471 -25.34 -23.71 -20.60
C THR A 471 -23.98 -23.81 -19.92
N HIS A 472 -22.96 -24.14 -20.70
CA HIS A 472 -21.57 -24.20 -20.29
C HIS A 472 -21.21 -22.90 -19.56
N TYR A 473 -21.08 -22.97 -18.23
CA TYR A 473 -20.10 -22.16 -17.55
C TYR A 473 -18.75 -22.57 -18.14
N GLU A 474 -18.20 -21.76 -19.04
CA GLU A 474 -16.77 -21.82 -19.25
C GLU A 474 -16.14 -21.38 -17.93
N ASP A 475 -15.78 -22.36 -17.11
CA ASP A 475 -14.68 -22.24 -16.15
C ASP A 475 -13.51 -21.66 -16.96
N ARG A 476 -13.34 -20.34 -16.92
CA ARG A 476 -12.13 -19.72 -17.45
C ARG A 476 -11.01 -20.15 -16.51
N LEU A 477 -10.39 -21.28 -16.86
CA LEU A 477 -9.16 -21.75 -16.27
C LEU A 477 -8.10 -20.68 -16.51
N GLU A 478 -7.88 -19.81 -15.52
CA GLU A 478 -6.75 -18.89 -15.53
C GLU A 478 -5.46 -19.70 -15.31
N ALA A 479 -4.89 -20.17 -16.41
CA ALA A 479 -3.59 -20.81 -16.42
C ALA A 479 -2.51 -19.74 -16.63
N ARG A 480 -1.54 -19.68 -15.71
CA ARG A 480 -0.29 -18.94 -15.90
C ARG A 480 0.85 -19.94 -15.97
N ALA A 481 1.73 -19.78 -16.96
CA ALA A 481 2.92 -20.62 -17.05
C ALA A 481 3.86 -20.32 -15.87
N GLY A 482 4.02 -21.27 -14.95
CA GLY A 482 4.87 -21.13 -13.76
C GLY A 482 6.36 -21.40 -14.01
N GLY A 483 6.77 -21.63 -15.25
CA GLY A 483 8.12 -22.04 -15.65
C GLY A 483 8.20 -23.50 -16.11
N ILE A 484 9.30 -23.86 -16.78
CA ILE A 484 9.55 -25.20 -17.33
C ILE A 484 10.49 -25.97 -16.40
N LYS A 485 10.14 -27.22 -16.07
CA LYS A 485 11.00 -28.14 -15.31
C LYS A 485 11.59 -29.17 -16.26
N LEU A 486 12.91 -29.15 -16.42
CA LEU A 486 13.66 -30.14 -17.17
C LEU A 486 14.11 -31.24 -16.22
N THR A 487 13.71 -32.47 -16.52
CA THR A 487 14.21 -33.66 -15.81
C THR A 487 15.62 -33.96 -16.29
N VAL A 488 16.58 -33.98 -15.36
CA VAL A 488 18.02 -34.12 -15.64
C VAL A 488 18.59 -35.39 -15.02
N ALA A 489 19.47 -36.07 -15.75
CA ALA A 489 20.11 -37.30 -15.29
C ALA A 489 21.17 -37.04 -14.20
N ASN A 490 21.88 -35.91 -14.30
CA ASN A 490 22.84 -35.47 -13.28
C ASN A 490 22.65 -33.99 -12.98
N LEU A 491 22.08 -33.69 -11.82
CA LEU A 491 21.74 -32.32 -11.45
C LEU A 491 22.97 -31.41 -11.38
N ALA A 492 24.12 -31.91 -10.94
CA ALA A 492 25.35 -31.11 -10.83
C ALA A 492 25.92 -30.77 -12.22
N THR A 493 25.98 -31.74 -13.13
CA THR A 493 26.47 -31.54 -14.51
C THR A 493 25.59 -30.57 -15.27
N SER A 494 24.26 -30.71 -15.17
CA SER A 494 23.33 -29.84 -15.88
C SER A 494 23.30 -28.44 -15.25
N THR A 495 23.42 -28.32 -13.92
CA THR A 495 23.57 -27.01 -13.27
C THR A 495 24.82 -26.29 -13.76
N ALA A 496 25.97 -26.96 -13.79
CA ALA A 496 27.23 -26.37 -14.26
C ALA A 496 27.13 -25.89 -15.73
N PHE A 497 26.39 -26.60 -16.57
CA PHE A 497 26.14 -26.18 -17.96
C PHE A 497 25.36 -24.86 -18.04
N TYR A 498 24.20 -24.77 -17.36
CA TYR A 498 23.37 -23.57 -17.37
C TYR A 498 24.04 -22.38 -16.66
N GLU A 499 24.85 -22.62 -15.63
CA GLU A 499 25.68 -21.58 -15.00
C GLU A 499 26.83 -21.11 -15.91
N GLY A 500 27.39 -22.00 -16.72
CA GLY A 500 28.37 -21.66 -17.75
C GLY A 500 27.83 -20.68 -18.80
N LEU A 501 26.51 -20.72 -19.03
CA LEU A 501 25.77 -19.76 -19.88
C LEU A 501 25.45 -18.43 -19.18
N GLY A 502 25.82 -18.29 -17.90
CA GLY A 502 25.60 -17.06 -17.12
C GLY A 502 24.27 -16.99 -16.38
N LEU A 503 23.49 -18.07 -16.33
CA LEU A 503 22.30 -18.12 -15.47
C LEU A 503 22.73 -18.23 -14.01
N VAL A 504 22.08 -17.46 -13.14
CA VAL A 504 22.30 -17.47 -11.69
C VAL A 504 21.16 -18.24 -11.04
N ALA A 505 21.48 -19.30 -10.29
CA ALA A 505 20.46 -20.08 -9.62
C ALA A 505 19.79 -19.26 -8.50
N VAL A 506 18.47 -19.08 -8.59
CA VAL A 506 17.65 -18.44 -7.56
C VAL A 506 17.34 -19.38 -6.39
N LYS A 507 17.43 -20.69 -6.62
CA LYS A 507 17.26 -21.72 -5.58
C LYS A 507 18.05 -22.98 -5.93
N LYS A 508 18.86 -23.49 -4.99
CA LYS A 508 19.61 -24.74 -5.14
C LYS A 508 19.30 -25.71 -4.00
N THR A 509 19.04 -26.96 -4.33
CA THR A 509 18.92 -28.07 -3.39
C THR A 509 19.60 -29.32 -3.97
N ARG A 510 19.70 -30.39 -3.18
CA ARG A 510 20.21 -31.68 -3.66
C ARG A 510 19.31 -32.36 -4.70
N ARG A 511 18.05 -31.92 -4.84
CA ARG A 511 17.03 -32.57 -5.67
C ARG A 511 16.51 -31.70 -6.83
N PHE A 512 16.72 -30.39 -6.78
CA PHE A 512 16.37 -29.47 -7.85
C PHE A 512 17.19 -28.17 -7.79
N VAL A 513 17.34 -27.52 -8.94
CA VAL A 513 17.94 -26.18 -9.10
C VAL A 513 17.02 -25.32 -9.96
N SER A 514 16.78 -24.06 -9.58
CA SER A 514 15.94 -23.14 -10.33
C SER A 514 16.71 -21.90 -10.75
N PHE A 515 16.53 -21.47 -12.00
CA PHE A 515 17.07 -20.24 -12.60
C PHE A 515 15.96 -19.22 -12.90
N GLY A 516 14.79 -19.34 -12.25
CA GLY A 516 13.59 -18.58 -12.58
C GLY A 516 12.70 -19.35 -13.55
N ALA A 517 12.70 -18.95 -14.82
CA ALA A 517 11.81 -19.53 -15.84
C ALA A 517 12.12 -21.01 -16.18
N VAL A 518 13.38 -21.44 -15.99
CA VAL A 518 13.84 -22.83 -16.19
C VAL A 518 14.29 -23.41 -14.85
N SER A 519 13.86 -24.63 -14.56
CA SER A 519 14.28 -25.39 -13.37
C SER A 519 14.72 -26.78 -13.77
N LEU A 520 15.78 -27.29 -13.12
CA LEU A 520 16.30 -28.63 -13.30
C LEU A 520 15.84 -29.49 -12.13
N VAL A 521 15.31 -30.67 -12.43
CA VAL A 521 14.82 -31.64 -11.42
C VAL A 521 15.55 -32.96 -11.62
N GLU A 522 16.13 -33.50 -10.55
CA GLU A 522 16.81 -34.79 -10.59
C GLU A 522 15.83 -35.93 -10.95
N ALA A 523 16.29 -36.90 -11.74
CA ALA A 523 15.44 -37.91 -12.38
C ALA A 523 14.58 -38.70 -11.39
N GLN A 524 15.17 -39.25 -10.33
CA GLN A 524 14.42 -40.01 -9.32
C GLN A 524 13.39 -39.12 -8.61
N THR A 525 13.76 -37.89 -8.30
CA THR A 525 12.85 -36.88 -7.73
C THR A 525 11.70 -36.56 -8.69
N ALA A 526 11.93 -36.51 -10.01
CA ALA A 526 10.87 -36.28 -10.99
C ALA A 526 9.89 -37.46 -11.06
N VAL A 527 10.38 -38.71 -10.97
CA VAL A 527 9.55 -39.92 -10.86
C VAL A 527 8.69 -39.87 -9.59
N GLU A 528 9.29 -39.52 -8.45
CA GLU A 528 8.59 -39.37 -7.16
C GLU A 528 7.49 -38.29 -7.23
N LEU A 529 7.82 -37.08 -7.70
CA LEU A 529 6.89 -35.94 -7.73
C LEU A 529 5.74 -36.12 -8.72
N SER A 530 6.00 -36.84 -9.81
CA SER A 530 4.99 -37.14 -10.84
C SER A 530 4.13 -38.36 -10.50
N ARG A 531 4.41 -39.05 -9.38
CA ARG A 531 3.76 -40.32 -8.99
C ARG A 531 3.84 -41.38 -10.09
N GLY A 532 4.98 -41.46 -10.78
CA GLY A 532 5.23 -42.41 -11.87
C GLY A 532 4.74 -41.98 -13.25
N ALA A 533 4.20 -40.77 -13.42
CA ALA A 533 3.86 -40.24 -14.75
C ALA A 533 5.12 -39.85 -15.57
N VAL A 534 6.24 -39.59 -14.90
CA VAL A 534 7.58 -39.52 -15.49
C VAL A 534 8.33 -40.80 -15.12
N THR A 535 9.02 -41.39 -16.09
CA THR A 535 9.83 -42.62 -15.93
C THR A 535 11.32 -42.28 -15.88
N ASP A 536 12.14 -43.19 -15.34
CA ASP A 536 13.61 -43.07 -15.32
C ASP A 536 14.29 -43.53 -16.63
N GLU A 537 13.49 -43.84 -17.65
CA GLU A 537 14.01 -44.14 -18.98
C GLU A 537 14.60 -42.88 -19.63
N LYS A 538 15.73 -43.04 -20.33
CA LYS A 538 16.35 -41.93 -21.10
C LYS A 538 15.36 -41.47 -22.18
N PRO A 539 14.78 -40.25 -22.08
CA PRO A 539 13.78 -39.82 -23.04
C PRO A 539 14.43 -39.48 -24.38
N ASN A 540 13.65 -39.57 -25.46
CA ASN A 540 14.01 -39.01 -26.75
C ASN A 540 13.82 -37.47 -26.68
N ARG A 541 14.82 -36.78 -26.13
CA ARG A 541 14.72 -35.37 -25.69
C ARG A 541 14.83 -34.41 -26.88
N ARG A 542 13.67 -33.91 -27.33
CA ARG A 542 13.52 -32.94 -28.44
C ARG A 542 13.15 -31.53 -27.96
N ASN A 543 13.37 -31.19 -26.69
CA ASN A 543 13.03 -29.85 -26.20
C ASN A 543 14.01 -28.81 -26.76
N ARG A 544 13.47 -27.63 -27.10
CA ARG A 544 14.26 -26.45 -27.44
C ARG A 544 14.17 -25.46 -26.28
N VAL A 545 15.32 -25.01 -25.78
CA VAL A 545 15.43 -24.01 -24.71
C VAL A 545 16.07 -22.77 -25.31
N GLU A 546 15.38 -21.64 -25.28
CA GLU A 546 15.89 -20.36 -25.76
C GLU A 546 16.43 -19.55 -24.58
N LEU A 547 17.65 -19.02 -24.72
CA LEU A 547 18.31 -18.20 -23.71
C LEU A 547 18.88 -16.93 -24.33
N HIS A 548 18.58 -15.79 -23.72
CA HIS A 548 19.10 -14.50 -24.15
C HIS A 548 20.33 -14.13 -23.31
N VAL A 549 21.43 -13.81 -23.96
CA VAL A 549 22.69 -13.43 -23.33
C VAL A 549 23.11 -12.01 -23.73
N SER A 550 23.88 -11.37 -22.86
CA SER A 550 24.44 -10.03 -23.11
C SER A 550 25.71 -10.05 -23.97
N SER A 551 26.35 -11.22 -24.11
CA SER A 551 27.51 -11.42 -24.97
C SER A 551 27.51 -12.85 -25.52
N ILE A 552 27.25 -12.98 -26.83
CA ILE A 552 27.22 -14.30 -27.48
C ILE A 552 28.61 -14.93 -27.59
N GLU A 553 29.63 -14.11 -27.86
CA GLU A 553 31.03 -14.56 -27.88
C GLU A 553 31.49 -15.04 -26.51
N GLY A 554 31.05 -14.36 -25.44
CA GLY A 554 31.34 -14.75 -24.06
C GLY A 554 30.68 -16.08 -23.68
N ALA A 555 29.42 -16.28 -24.07
CA ALA A 555 28.71 -17.54 -23.85
C ALA A 555 29.33 -18.69 -24.66
N HIS A 556 29.68 -18.46 -25.93
CA HIS A 556 30.31 -19.44 -26.81
C HIS A 556 31.66 -19.90 -26.26
N ARG A 557 32.53 -18.95 -25.87
CA ARG A 557 33.84 -19.24 -25.30
C ARG A 557 33.77 -20.06 -24.02
N ARG A 558 32.90 -19.69 -23.07
CA ARG A 558 32.73 -20.40 -21.80
C ARG A 558 32.28 -21.85 -22.00
N LEU A 559 31.41 -22.09 -22.97
CA LEU A 559 30.99 -23.45 -23.30
C LEU A 559 32.08 -24.26 -24.00
N ALA A 560 32.87 -23.63 -24.88
CA ALA A 560 33.99 -24.27 -25.55
C ALA A 560 35.12 -24.65 -24.58
N GLU A 561 35.48 -23.75 -23.65
CA GLU A 561 36.44 -23.99 -22.57
C GLU A 561 35.98 -25.13 -21.62
N GLY A 562 34.67 -25.31 -21.47
CA GLY A 562 34.06 -26.42 -20.74
C GLY A 562 34.06 -27.76 -21.48
N GLY A 563 34.72 -27.87 -22.65
CA GLY A 563 34.88 -29.11 -23.41
C GLY A 563 33.62 -29.57 -24.17
N ARG A 564 32.67 -28.67 -24.46
CA ARG A 564 31.43 -28.99 -25.19
C ARG A 564 31.58 -28.77 -26.68
N GLN A 565 30.90 -29.59 -27.49
CA GLN A 565 30.76 -29.34 -28.93
C GLN A 565 29.72 -28.24 -29.15
N VAL A 566 30.18 -27.04 -29.48
CA VAL A 566 29.35 -25.85 -29.73
C VAL A 566 29.31 -25.60 -31.24
N GLN A 567 28.14 -25.35 -31.81
CA GLN A 567 28.06 -24.97 -33.23
C GLN A 567 28.64 -23.56 -33.45
N PRO A 568 29.07 -23.22 -34.68
CA PRO A 568 29.50 -21.87 -35.00
C PRO A 568 28.42 -20.82 -34.72
N ILE A 569 28.82 -19.61 -34.38
CA ILE A 569 27.91 -18.48 -34.27
C ILE A 569 27.36 -18.15 -35.66
N ILE A 570 26.04 -18.08 -35.75
CA ILE A 570 25.30 -17.71 -36.95
C ILE A 570 24.97 -16.23 -36.82
N ASP A 571 25.57 -15.41 -37.67
CA ASP A 571 25.22 -14.00 -37.82
C ASP A 571 24.40 -13.85 -39.11
N SER A 572 23.10 -13.52 -38.96
CA SER A 572 22.21 -13.34 -40.11
C SER A 572 21.92 -11.86 -40.31
N SER A 573 21.87 -11.43 -41.57
CA SER A 573 21.62 -10.02 -41.93
C SER A 573 20.26 -9.47 -41.49
N TRP A 574 19.34 -10.34 -41.04
CA TRP A 574 17.97 -10.02 -40.64
C TRP A 574 17.59 -10.54 -39.25
N GLY A 575 18.50 -11.16 -38.50
CA GLY A 575 18.24 -11.79 -37.20
C GLY A 575 19.30 -11.46 -36.15
N GLU A 576 18.97 -11.74 -34.88
CA GLU A 576 19.93 -11.60 -33.78
C GLU A 576 21.02 -12.69 -33.88
N PRO A 577 22.29 -12.38 -33.59
CA PRO A 577 23.35 -13.39 -33.55
C PRO A 577 22.94 -14.53 -32.62
N SER A 578 23.07 -15.78 -33.09
CA SER A 578 22.73 -16.95 -32.30
C SER A 578 23.65 -18.16 -32.54
N PHE A 579 23.70 -19.09 -31.60
CA PHE A 579 24.29 -20.41 -31.83
C PHE A 579 23.51 -21.50 -31.10
N HIS A 580 23.73 -22.74 -31.52
CA HIS A 580 23.09 -23.91 -30.96
C HIS A 580 24.08 -24.82 -30.25
N VAL A 581 23.64 -25.41 -29.14
CA VAL A 581 24.40 -26.41 -28.38
C VAL A 581 23.43 -27.41 -27.76
N LEU A 582 23.89 -28.64 -27.53
CA LEU A 582 23.12 -29.60 -26.73
C LEU A 582 23.48 -29.48 -25.26
N ASP A 583 22.47 -29.42 -24.39
CA ASP A 583 22.70 -29.55 -22.95
C ASP A 583 23.13 -30.99 -22.59
N PRO A 584 23.65 -31.25 -21.37
CA PRO A 584 24.12 -32.58 -20.97
C PRO A 584 23.05 -33.68 -21.04
N ASP A 585 21.79 -33.26 -21.08
CA ASP A 585 20.63 -34.10 -21.14
C ASP A 585 20.15 -34.32 -22.58
N GLY A 586 20.69 -33.61 -23.57
CA GLY A 586 20.38 -33.76 -25.00
C GLY A 586 19.32 -32.80 -25.53
N ASN A 587 18.89 -31.79 -24.75
CA ASN A 587 18.00 -30.74 -25.25
C ASN A 587 18.77 -29.75 -26.13
N LEU A 588 18.12 -29.24 -27.18
CA LEU A 588 18.67 -28.16 -28.00
C LEU A 588 18.57 -26.84 -27.25
N VAL A 589 19.69 -26.19 -26.99
CA VAL A 589 19.74 -24.85 -26.40
C VAL A 589 20.14 -23.87 -27.49
N GLU A 590 19.29 -22.88 -27.70
CA GLU A 590 19.53 -21.75 -28.59
C GLU A 590 19.89 -20.53 -27.76
N ILE A 591 21.05 -19.96 -28.05
CA ILE A 591 21.60 -18.81 -27.34
C ILE A 591 21.58 -17.63 -28.27
N ILE A 592 20.94 -16.54 -27.86
CA ILE A 592 20.69 -15.35 -28.68
C ILE A 592 21.24 -14.11 -27.99
N GLU A 593 21.93 -13.24 -28.72
CA GLU A 593 22.38 -11.94 -28.19
C GLU A 593 21.30 -10.87 -28.31
N LYS A 594 20.81 -10.36 -27.18
CA LYS A 594 19.81 -9.31 -27.18
C LYS A 594 20.45 -7.96 -27.50
N ARG A 595 20.24 -7.43 -28.71
CA ARG A 595 20.70 -6.07 -29.05
C ARG A 595 19.78 -5.02 -28.41
N PRO A 596 20.32 -3.94 -27.82
CA PRO A 596 19.48 -2.85 -27.33
C PRO A 596 18.61 -2.30 -28.47
N SER A 597 17.32 -2.08 -28.21
CA SER A 597 16.42 -1.52 -29.22
C SER A 597 16.91 -0.14 -29.68
N LYS A 598 16.86 0.09 -30.98
CA LYS A 598 17.34 1.32 -31.65
C LYS A 598 16.60 2.61 -31.23
N GLU A 599 15.68 2.59 -30.27
CA GLU A 599 14.99 3.78 -29.78
C GLU A 599 15.86 4.68 -28.88
N SER A 600 17.03 4.22 -28.43
CA SER A 600 17.92 4.99 -27.55
C SER A 600 19.02 5.80 -28.26
N ALA A 601 19.06 5.81 -29.60
CA ALA A 601 20.13 6.47 -30.37
C ALA A 601 19.81 7.91 -30.86
N TRP A 602 18.60 8.43 -30.65
CA TRP A 602 18.17 9.75 -31.16
C TRP A 602 18.28 10.90 -30.15
N ARG A 603 18.90 10.69 -28.99
CA ARG A 603 19.19 11.78 -28.02
C ARG A 603 20.64 11.70 -27.57
N ARG A 604 21.55 12.24 -28.38
CA ARG A 604 22.81 12.82 -27.93
C ARG A 604 22.81 14.29 -28.26
#